data_AF-A0A4S2S636-F1
#
_entry.id   AF-A0A4S2S636-F1
#
_cell.length_a   1.000
_cell.length_b   1.000
_cell.length_c   1.000
_cell.angle_alpha   90.00
_cell.angle_beta   90.00
_cell.angle_gamma   90.00
#
_symmetry.space_group_name_H-M   'P 1'
#
loop_
_entity.id
_entity.type
_entity.pdbx_description
1 polymer ?
#
loop_
_entity_poly.entity_id
_entity_poly.type
_entity_poly.pdbx_seq_one_letter_code
_entity_poly.pdbx_strand_id
1 'polypeptide(L)'
;HDIEALESALARAKRFGGPVIVHCLTEKGRGYQPAVQDEADRFHAVGVIHPDTGLPVSASGADWTSVFGEEMVRLGKEREDIVAITAAMLQPVGLQKFADAFPERVYDVGIAEQHGAVSAAGLASGGVHPVFAVYATFLNRAFDQVLMDVALHRCGVTFVLDRAGVTGTDGASHNGMWDMSILQVVPGLRIAAPRDADQLRAQLR
;
A
#
# COMPACT_ATOMS: atom_id res chain seq x y z
N HIS A 1 13.49 -19.72 14.86
CA HIS A 1 12.91 -20.09 16.16
C HIS A 1 13.81 -20.97 17.01
N ASP A 2 14.83 -21.61 16.41
CA ASP A 2 15.93 -22.23 17.16
C ASP A 2 16.95 -21.15 17.54
N ILE A 3 17.10 -20.88 18.84
CA ILE A 3 17.99 -19.84 19.36
C ILE A 3 19.45 -20.26 19.24
N GLU A 4 19.78 -21.51 19.56
CA GLU A 4 21.16 -22.02 19.52
C GLU A 4 21.72 -22.02 18.10
N ALA A 5 20.91 -22.44 17.12
CA ALA A 5 21.28 -22.39 15.71
C ALA A 5 21.51 -20.95 15.22
N LEU A 6 20.65 -20.01 15.66
CA LEU A 6 20.77 -18.60 15.32
C LEU A 6 22.04 -17.98 15.92
N GLU A 7 22.30 -18.20 17.20
CA GLU A 7 23.51 -17.71 17.89
C GLU A 7 24.78 -18.25 17.23
N SER A 8 24.80 -19.54 16.89
CA SER A 8 25.91 -20.17 16.18
C SER A 8 26.15 -19.53 14.80
N ALA A 9 25.09 -19.31 14.02
CA ALA A 9 25.16 -18.67 12.70
C ALA A 9 25.67 -17.23 12.80
N LEU A 10 25.14 -16.43 13.73
CA LEU A 10 25.55 -15.05 13.96
C LEU A 10 27.01 -14.95 14.43
N ALA A 11 27.44 -15.84 15.33
CA ALA A 11 28.81 -15.87 15.82
C ALA A 11 29.81 -16.20 14.71
N ARG A 12 29.46 -17.10 13.78
CA ARG A 12 30.27 -17.38 12.58
C ARG A 12 30.30 -16.19 11.63
N ALA A 13 29.15 -15.58 11.34
CA ALA A 13 29.05 -14.41 10.48
C ALA A 13 29.93 -13.25 10.96
N LYS A 14 29.91 -12.97 12.27
CA LYS A 14 30.74 -11.91 12.90
C LYS A 14 32.24 -12.12 12.69
N ARG A 15 32.72 -13.37 12.62
CA ARG A 15 34.15 -13.70 12.46
C ARG A 15 34.62 -13.76 11.00
N PHE A 16 33.71 -13.68 10.03
CA PHE A 16 34.03 -13.91 8.62
C PHE A 16 34.90 -12.82 7.98
N GLY A 17 34.86 -11.58 8.50
CA GLY A 17 35.66 -10.47 7.97
C GLY A 17 35.11 -9.85 6.68
N GLY A 18 33.84 -10.10 6.35
CA GLY A 18 33.13 -9.55 5.19
C GLY A 18 31.61 -9.58 5.37
N PRO A 19 30.84 -9.07 4.39
CA PRO A 19 29.39 -9.10 4.45
C PRO A 19 28.88 -10.55 4.41
N VAL A 20 27.97 -10.88 5.32
CA VAL A 20 27.33 -12.20 5.41
C VAL A 20 25.83 -12.01 5.53
N ILE A 21 25.07 -12.79 4.77
CA ILE A 21 23.61 -12.89 4.90
C ILE A 21 23.30 -14.13 5.73
N VAL A 22 22.65 -13.95 6.88
CA VAL A 22 22.08 -15.06 7.66
C VAL A 22 20.59 -15.15 7.34
N HIS A 23 20.22 -16.10 6.49
CA HIS A 23 18.82 -16.30 6.11
C HIS A 23 18.07 -17.05 7.22
N CYS A 24 17.17 -16.34 7.91
CA CYS A 24 16.35 -16.89 8.98
C CYS A 24 14.93 -17.14 8.50
N LEU A 25 14.48 -18.40 8.57
CA LEU A 25 13.08 -18.75 8.33
C LEU A 25 12.28 -18.58 9.63
N THR A 26 11.25 -17.75 9.58
CA THR A 26 10.36 -17.44 10.71
C THR A 26 8.89 -17.59 10.31
N GLU A 27 8.02 -17.57 11.30
CA GLU A 27 6.57 -17.69 11.14
C GLU A 27 5.92 -16.45 11.76
N LYS A 28 5.20 -15.66 10.97
CA LYS A 28 4.52 -14.43 11.44
C LYS A 28 3.42 -14.82 12.44
N GLY A 29 3.37 -14.11 13.56
CA GLY A 29 2.41 -14.38 14.65
C GLY A 29 2.78 -15.55 15.58
N ARG A 30 3.87 -16.30 15.33
CA ARG A 30 4.23 -17.46 16.16
C ARG A 30 4.35 -17.07 17.63
N GLY A 31 3.74 -17.89 18.49
CA GLY A 31 3.67 -17.64 19.93
C GLY A 31 2.38 -16.97 20.38
N TYR A 32 1.53 -16.53 19.44
CA TYR A 32 0.22 -15.95 19.74
C TYR A 32 -0.86 -16.51 18.80
N GLN A 33 -1.66 -17.45 19.32
CA GLN A 33 -2.58 -18.25 18.51
C GLN A 33 -3.58 -17.42 17.67
N PRO A 34 -4.19 -16.34 18.19
CA PRO A 34 -5.07 -15.50 17.36
C PRO A 34 -4.36 -14.89 16.15
N ALA A 35 -3.12 -14.44 16.30
CA ALA A 35 -2.33 -13.94 15.17
C ALA A 35 -1.99 -15.05 14.16
N VAL A 36 -1.67 -16.26 14.63
CA VAL A 36 -1.43 -17.41 13.73
C VAL A 36 -2.69 -17.84 13.01
N GLN A 37 -3.89 -17.53 13.52
CA GLN A 37 -5.17 -17.88 12.92
C GLN A 37 -5.74 -16.80 11.99
N ASP A 38 -5.29 -15.55 12.12
CA ASP A 38 -5.62 -14.50 11.17
C ASP A 38 -4.93 -14.77 9.81
N GLU A 39 -5.65 -15.39 8.88
CA GLU A 39 -5.14 -15.71 7.54
C GLU A 39 -4.91 -14.48 6.67
N ALA A 40 -5.56 -13.35 6.99
CA ALA A 40 -5.50 -12.15 6.18
C ALA A 40 -4.15 -11.45 6.31
N ASP A 41 -3.64 -11.25 7.53
CA ASP A 41 -2.39 -10.52 7.73
C ASP A 41 -1.57 -10.96 8.97
N ARG A 42 -2.00 -12.01 9.66
CA ARG A 42 -1.34 -12.53 10.87
C ARG A 42 -1.08 -11.44 11.92
N PHE A 43 -2.04 -10.53 12.09
CA PHE A 43 -1.97 -9.36 12.99
C PHE A 43 -0.78 -8.43 12.73
N HIS A 44 -0.48 -8.15 11.46
CA HIS A 44 0.50 -7.11 11.10
C HIS A 44 0.19 -5.75 11.72
N ALA A 45 -1.08 -5.37 11.64
CA ALA A 45 -1.66 -4.20 12.27
C ALA A 45 -2.92 -4.64 13.00
N VAL A 46 -3.01 -4.31 14.29
CA VAL A 46 -4.18 -4.59 15.11
C VAL A 46 -4.60 -3.30 15.80
N GLY A 47 -5.91 -3.05 15.79
CA GLY A 47 -6.52 -2.10 16.71
C GLY A 47 -6.52 -2.67 18.13
N VAL A 48 -7.34 -2.08 19.00
CA VAL A 48 -7.56 -2.65 20.33
C VAL A 48 -8.37 -3.95 20.19
N ILE A 49 -7.78 -5.06 20.62
CA ILE A 49 -8.36 -6.41 20.55
C ILE A 49 -8.42 -7.04 21.94
N HIS A 50 -9.34 -7.97 22.14
CA HIS A 50 -9.35 -8.80 23.35
C HIS A 50 -8.18 -9.81 23.28
N PRO A 51 -7.29 -9.87 24.29
CA PRO A 51 -6.03 -10.60 24.20
C PRO A 51 -6.22 -12.11 24.00
N ASP A 52 -7.28 -12.72 24.52
CA ASP A 52 -7.47 -14.16 24.36
C ASP A 52 -8.17 -14.56 23.06
N THR A 53 -9.02 -13.70 22.51
CA THR A 53 -9.88 -14.04 21.36
C THR A 53 -9.38 -13.41 20.06
N GLY A 54 -8.55 -12.37 20.15
CA GLY A 54 -8.09 -11.58 19.01
C GLY A 54 -9.17 -10.71 18.37
N LEU A 55 -10.38 -10.65 18.96
CA LEU A 55 -11.49 -9.91 18.38
C LEU A 55 -11.42 -8.42 18.73
N PRO A 56 -11.82 -7.51 17.81
CA PRO A 56 -11.91 -6.09 18.08
C PRO A 56 -12.85 -5.78 19.25
N VAL A 57 -12.46 -4.84 20.12
CA VAL A 57 -13.32 -4.42 21.25
C VAL A 57 -14.43 -3.45 20.85
N SER A 58 -14.38 -2.89 19.64
CA SER A 58 -15.39 -1.99 19.08
C SER A 58 -15.44 -2.09 17.57
N ALA A 59 -16.62 -1.97 16.98
CA ALA A 59 -16.77 -1.80 15.53
C ALA A 59 -16.33 -0.40 15.11
N SER A 60 -15.49 -0.29 14.08
CA SER A 60 -15.20 0.97 13.42
C SER A 60 -16.28 1.29 12.39
N GLY A 61 -16.61 2.57 12.25
CA GLY A 61 -17.42 3.07 11.13
C GLY A 61 -16.64 3.01 9.81
N ALA A 62 -17.27 3.43 8.72
CA ALA A 62 -16.61 3.56 7.43
C ALA A 62 -15.46 4.58 7.53
N ASP A 63 -14.31 4.22 6.96
CA ASP A 63 -13.15 5.09 6.81
C ASP A 63 -12.90 5.41 5.32
N TRP A 64 -11.92 6.27 5.05
CA TRP A 64 -11.57 6.66 3.69
C TRP A 64 -11.20 5.46 2.81
N THR A 65 -10.49 4.50 3.40
CA THR A 65 -10.03 3.28 2.75
C THR A 65 -11.20 2.39 2.35
N SER A 66 -12.21 2.22 3.22
CA SER A 66 -13.40 1.43 2.91
C SER A 66 -14.24 2.09 1.80
N VAL A 67 -14.38 3.42 1.84
CA VAL A 67 -15.07 4.20 0.81
C VAL A 67 -14.36 4.08 -0.54
N PHE A 68 -13.04 4.22 -0.57
CA PHE A 68 -12.23 4.05 -1.78
C PHE A 68 -12.34 2.63 -2.35
N GLY A 69 -12.18 1.59 -1.51
CA GLY A 69 -12.25 0.20 -1.94
C GLY A 69 -13.61 -0.17 -2.55
N GLU A 70 -14.70 0.32 -1.96
CA GLU A 70 -16.05 0.13 -2.50
C GLU A 70 -16.25 0.82 -3.85
N GLU A 71 -15.76 2.05 -3.99
CA GLU A 71 -15.84 2.78 -5.26
C GLU A 71 -14.99 2.12 -6.35
N MET A 72 -13.80 1.62 -6.02
CA MET A 72 -12.97 0.86 -6.96
C MET A 72 -13.74 -0.34 -7.51
N VAL A 73 -14.41 -1.12 -6.66
CA VAL A 73 -15.22 -2.26 -7.12
C VAL A 73 -16.36 -1.80 -8.03
N ARG A 74 -17.03 -0.68 -7.71
CA ARG A 74 -18.08 -0.12 -8.56
C ARG A 74 -17.52 0.31 -9.92
N LEU A 75 -16.41 1.04 -9.93
CA LEU A 75 -15.72 1.45 -11.15
C LEU A 75 -15.28 0.25 -11.99
N GLY A 76 -14.74 -0.80 -11.37
CA GLY A 76 -14.35 -2.02 -12.09
C GLY A 76 -15.51 -2.76 -12.77
N LYS A 77 -16.74 -2.62 -12.26
CA LYS A 77 -17.95 -3.16 -12.93
C LYS A 77 -18.40 -2.31 -14.12
N GLU A 78 -18.14 -1.01 -14.08
CA GLU A 78 -18.54 -0.06 -15.11
C GLU A 78 -17.49 0.08 -16.23
N ARG A 79 -16.22 -0.16 -15.89
CA ARG A 79 -15.06 0.07 -16.75
C ARG A 79 -14.13 -1.14 -16.76
N GLU A 80 -13.97 -1.74 -17.94
CA GLU A 80 -13.07 -2.87 -18.16
C GLU A 80 -11.59 -2.45 -18.16
N ASP A 81 -11.31 -1.19 -18.50
CA ASP A 81 -9.98 -0.63 -18.65
C ASP A 81 -9.29 -0.28 -17.31
N ILE A 82 -9.99 -0.31 -16.17
CA ILE A 82 -9.39 0.01 -14.87
C ILE A 82 -8.57 -1.15 -14.34
N VAL A 83 -7.33 -0.85 -13.96
CA VAL A 83 -6.39 -1.76 -13.30
C VAL A 83 -5.93 -1.13 -11.98
N ALA A 84 -5.87 -1.91 -10.90
CA ALA A 84 -5.34 -1.46 -9.64
C ALA A 84 -3.86 -1.86 -9.46
N ILE A 85 -3.06 -0.94 -8.93
CA ILE A 85 -1.67 -1.21 -8.52
C ILE A 85 -1.52 -0.86 -7.04
N THR A 86 -0.74 -1.64 -6.31
CA THR A 86 -0.28 -1.33 -4.96
C THR A 86 1.17 -1.77 -4.76
N ALA A 87 1.81 -1.27 -3.71
CA ALA A 87 3.17 -1.63 -3.32
C ALA A 87 3.18 -2.32 -1.95
N ALA A 88 2.91 -3.63 -1.92
CA ALA A 88 2.77 -4.47 -0.73
C ALA A 88 1.69 -4.01 0.27
N MET A 89 0.67 -3.29 -0.19
CA MET A 89 -0.35 -2.69 0.69
C MET A 89 -1.78 -3.00 0.24
N LEU A 90 -2.01 -4.17 -0.37
CA LEU A 90 -3.31 -4.54 -0.93
C LEU A 90 -4.50 -4.32 0.03
N GLN A 91 -4.42 -4.84 1.26
CA GLN A 91 -5.46 -4.63 2.26
C GLN A 91 -5.41 -3.21 2.88
N PRO A 92 -4.24 -2.69 3.33
CA PRO A 92 -4.20 -1.39 3.97
C PRO A 92 -4.68 -0.22 3.10
N VAL A 93 -4.54 -0.28 1.78
CA VAL A 93 -5.08 0.75 0.85
C VAL A 93 -6.46 0.39 0.28
N GLY A 94 -7.13 -0.64 0.80
CA GLY A 94 -8.52 -0.93 0.49
C GLY A 94 -8.77 -1.67 -0.83
N LEU A 95 -7.72 -2.21 -1.47
CA LEU A 95 -7.84 -2.88 -2.76
C LEU A 95 -8.21 -4.37 -2.68
N GLN A 96 -8.26 -4.97 -1.48
CA GLN A 96 -8.62 -6.38 -1.31
C GLN A 96 -9.95 -6.74 -1.99
N LYS A 97 -11.02 -5.96 -1.75
CA LYS A 97 -12.34 -6.22 -2.37
C LYS A 97 -12.27 -6.17 -3.90
N PHE A 98 -11.43 -5.30 -4.46
CA PHE A 98 -11.24 -5.20 -5.91
C PHE A 98 -10.45 -6.39 -6.45
N ALA A 99 -9.43 -6.87 -5.74
CA ALA A 99 -8.70 -8.09 -6.08
C ALA A 99 -9.59 -9.33 -6.04
N ASP A 100 -10.47 -9.45 -5.04
CA ASP A 100 -11.40 -10.57 -4.94
C ASP A 100 -12.41 -10.59 -6.10
N ALA A 101 -12.86 -9.41 -6.53
CA ALA A 101 -13.81 -9.26 -7.63
C ALA A 101 -13.16 -9.38 -9.02
N PHE A 102 -11.91 -8.91 -9.16
CA PHE A 102 -11.20 -8.75 -10.43
C PHE A 102 -9.72 -9.16 -10.29
N PRO A 103 -9.41 -10.43 -10.01
CA PRO A 103 -8.05 -10.87 -9.67
C PRO A 103 -7.04 -10.62 -10.79
N GLU A 104 -7.47 -10.66 -12.05
CA GLU A 104 -6.63 -10.41 -13.23
C GLU A 104 -6.32 -8.91 -13.47
N ARG A 105 -6.89 -8.00 -12.66
CA ARG A 105 -6.75 -6.54 -12.82
C ARG A 105 -6.11 -5.88 -11.62
N VAL A 106 -5.38 -6.63 -10.81
CA VAL A 106 -4.64 -6.12 -9.65
C VAL A 106 -3.20 -6.56 -9.68
N TYR A 107 -2.30 -5.61 -9.52
CA TYR A 107 -0.87 -5.87 -9.43
C TYR A 107 -0.32 -5.36 -8.11
N ASP A 108 0.24 -6.27 -7.31
CA ASP A 108 1.06 -5.92 -6.16
C ASP A 108 2.54 -6.04 -6.55
N VAL A 109 3.24 -4.91 -6.57
CA VAL A 109 4.65 -4.85 -6.96
C VAL A 109 5.63 -5.13 -5.81
N GLY A 110 5.13 -5.51 -4.64
CA GLY A 110 5.93 -5.57 -3.42
C GLY A 110 6.31 -4.17 -2.92
N ILE A 111 7.31 -4.08 -2.04
CA ILE A 111 7.79 -2.78 -1.50
C ILE A 111 8.70 -2.09 -2.53
N ALA A 112 8.09 -1.67 -3.64
CA ALA A 112 8.78 -1.11 -4.80
C ALA A 112 7.94 -0.02 -5.48
N GLU A 113 7.74 1.12 -4.80
CA GLU A 113 6.87 2.20 -5.26
C GLU A 113 7.32 2.77 -6.61
N GLN A 114 8.63 2.87 -6.87
CA GLN A 114 9.14 3.30 -8.18
C GLN A 114 8.68 2.34 -9.29
N HIS A 115 8.78 1.03 -9.03
CA HIS A 115 8.35 0.02 -9.98
C HIS A 115 6.84 0.09 -10.23
N GLY A 116 6.04 0.33 -9.18
CA GLY A 116 4.60 0.54 -9.29
C GLY A 116 4.26 1.75 -10.17
N ALA A 117 4.90 2.89 -9.93
CA ALA A 117 4.63 4.13 -10.68
C ALA A 117 5.04 4.03 -12.16
N VAL A 118 6.23 3.48 -12.47
CA VAL A 118 6.65 3.32 -13.87
C VAL A 118 5.83 2.24 -14.60
N SER A 119 5.42 1.18 -13.89
CA SER A 119 4.51 0.17 -14.46
C SER A 119 3.15 0.76 -14.79
N ALA A 120 2.64 1.66 -13.94
CA ALA A 120 1.44 2.42 -14.24
C ALA A 120 1.60 3.27 -15.52
N ALA A 121 2.73 3.96 -15.70
CA ALA A 121 2.99 4.70 -16.94
C ALA A 121 2.96 3.77 -18.18
N GLY A 122 3.58 2.60 -18.07
CA GLY A 122 3.60 1.58 -19.15
C GLY A 122 2.20 1.05 -19.48
N LEU A 123 1.42 0.68 -18.47
CA LEU A 123 0.04 0.23 -18.63
C LEU A 123 -0.87 1.32 -19.24
N ALA A 124 -0.74 2.56 -18.76
CA ALA A 124 -1.46 3.70 -19.33
C ALA A 124 -1.15 3.90 -20.82
N SER A 125 0.13 3.74 -21.20
CA SER A 125 0.55 3.80 -22.61
C SER A 125 0.02 2.63 -23.44
N GLY A 126 -0.28 1.49 -22.80
CA GLY A 126 -0.94 0.33 -23.39
C GLY A 126 -2.45 0.44 -23.53
N GLY A 127 -3.06 1.55 -23.08
CA GLY A 127 -4.49 1.85 -23.28
C GLY A 127 -5.42 1.44 -22.14
N VAL A 128 -4.90 0.98 -21.01
CA VAL A 128 -5.69 0.80 -19.76
C VAL A 128 -5.56 2.03 -18.87
N HIS A 129 -6.38 2.14 -17.82
CA HIS A 129 -6.35 3.22 -16.84
C HIS A 129 -5.88 2.71 -15.47
N PRO A 130 -4.61 2.89 -15.11
CA PRO A 130 -4.08 2.40 -13.83
C PRO A 130 -4.47 3.34 -12.68
N VAL A 131 -4.93 2.74 -11.59
CA VAL A 131 -5.12 3.38 -10.29
C VAL A 131 -4.06 2.84 -9.34
N PHE A 132 -3.03 3.64 -9.05
CA PHE A 132 -1.99 3.27 -8.09
C PHE A 132 -2.36 3.81 -6.70
N ALA A 133 -2.76 2.90 -5.81
CA ALA A 133 -3.07 3.21 -4.42
C ALA A 133 -1.86 2.92 -3.52
N VAL A 134 -1.41 3.95 -2.80
CA VAL A 134 -0.19 3.95 -1.98
C VAL A 134 -0.37 4.90 -0.80
N TYR A 135 0.37 4.73 0.29
CA TYR A 135 0.39 5.76 1.32
C TYR A 135 1.11 7.01 0.82
N ALA A 136 0.62 8.19 1.20
CA ALA A 136 1.17 9.48 0.83
C ALA A 136 2.68 9.60 1.14
N THR A 137 3.12 9.10 2.30
CA THR A 137 4.55 9.10 2.67
C THR A 137 5.42 8.24 1.76
N PHE A 138 4.90 7.13 1.24
CA PHE A 138 5.66 6.20 0.40
C PHE A 138 5.73 6.66 -1.05
N LEU A 139 4.78 7.48 -1.52
CA LEU A 139 4.89 8.12 -2.83
C LEU A 139 6.19 8.93 -2.98
N ASN A 140 6.77 9.42 -1.90
CA ASN A 140 8.07 10.12 -1.91
C ASN A 140 9.19 9.27 -2.55
N ARG A 141 9.10 7.93 -2.49
CA ARG A 141 10.04 7.03 -3.19
C ARG A 141 9.92 7.12 -4.71
N ALA A 142 8.74 7.45 -5.21
CA ALA A 142 8.38 7.42 -6.63
C ALA A 142 8.17 8.82 -7.24
N PHE A 143 8.63 9.88 -6.58
CA PHE A 143 8.44 11.26 -7.08
C PHE A 143 8.98 11.45 -8.50
N ASP A 144 10.19 10.96 -8.77
CA ASP A 144 10.80 11.05 -10.11
C ASP A 144 9.97 10.30 -11.15
N GLN A 145 9.40 9.14 -10.81
CA GLN A 145 8.55 8.37 -11.72
C GLN A 145 7.24 9.11 -12.01
N VAL A 146 6.64 9.76 -11.00
CA VAL A 146 5.45 10.62 -11.22
C VAL A 146 5.80 11.77 -12.17
N LEU A 147 6.95 12.41 -11.99
CA LEU A 147 7.38 13.55 -12.79
C LEU A 147 7.79 13.17 -14.22
N MET A 148 8.72 12.22 -14.34
CA MET A 148 9.45 11.90 -15.57
C MET A 148 8.78 10.80 -16.38
N ASP A 149 8.23 9.78 -15.74
CA ASP A 149 7.62 8.65 -16.45
C ASP A 149 6.13 8.88 -16.73
N VAL A 150 5.40 9.49 -15.79
CA VAL A 150 3.95 9.74 -15.95
C VAL A 150 3.66 11.11 -16.53
N ALA A 151 4.02 12.18 -15.82
CA ALA A 151 3.55 13.53 -16.14
C ALA A 151 4.15 14.09 -17.43
N LEU A 152 5.45 13.90 -17.65
CA LEU A 152 6.13 14.31 -18.90
C LEU A 152 5.44 13.73 -20.14
N HIS A 153 5.00 12.47 -20.05
CA HIS A 153 4.34 11.74 -21.14
C HIS A 153 2.82 11.90 -21.14
N ARG A 154 2.26 12.63 -20.17
CA ARG A 154 0.80 12.85 -19.99
C ARG A 154 0.03 11.53 -19.91
N CYS A 155 0.62 10.52 -19.26
CA CYS A 155 -0.01 9.22 -19.07
C CYS A 155 -1.27 9.34 -18.18
N GLY A 156 -2.34 8.64 -18.57
CA GLY A 156 -3.59 8.57 -17.80
C GLY A 156 -3.47 7.66 -16.59
N VAL A 157 -2.80 8.13 -15.53
CA VAL A 157 -2.65 7.39 -14.27
C VAL A 157 -3.34 8.16 -13.14
N THR A 158 -4.12 7.45 -12.33
CA THR A 158 -4.66 8.00 -11.08
C THR A 158 -3.82 7.52 -9.90
N PHE A 159 -3.21 8.45 -9.16
CA PHE A 159 -2.58 8.14 -7.88
C PHE A 159 -3.57 8.41 -6.75
N VAL A 160 -3.77 7.42 -5.88
CA VAL A 160 -4.62 7.55 -4.70
C VAL A 160 -3.73 7.46 -3.47
N LEU A 161 -3.66 8.55 -2.72
CA LEU A 161 -2.79 8.70 -1.57
C LEU A 161 -3.60 8.49 -0.30
N ASP A 162 -3.49 7.30 0.26
CA ASP A 162 -4.04 7.01 1.58
C ASP A 162 -3.08 7.51 2.68
N ARG A 163 -3.55 7.66 3.92
CA ARG A 163 -2.72 8.11 5.06
C ARG A 163 -2.00 9.46 4.80
N ALA A 164 -2.66 10.38 4.09
CA ALA A 164 -2.16 11.74 3.91
C ALA A 164 -2.26 12.56 5.22
N GLY A 165 -1.27 13.41 5.48
CA GLY A 165 -1.16 14.18 6.71
C GLY A 165 -0.58 13.42 7.90
N VAL A 166 -0.97 13.80 9.11
CA VAL A 166 -0.51 13.18 10.37
C VAL A 166 -1.30 11.89 10.62
N THR A 167 -0.62 10.75 10.65
CA THR A 167 -1.25 9.41 10.71
C THR A 167 -1.39 8.86 12.14
N GLY A 168 -0.81 9.54 13.12
CA GLY A 168 -0.94 9.19 14.55
C GLY A 168 0.27 8.44 15.07
N THR A 169 0.10 7.18 15.48
CA THR A 169 1.08 6.44 16.29
C THR A 169 2.30 5.95 15.52
N ASP A 170 2.22 5.86 14.19
CA ASP A 170 3.34 5.42 13.34
C ASP A 170 4.47 6.47 13.25
N GLY A 171 4.18 7.70 13.67
CA GLY A 171 5.17 8.76 13.85
C GLY A 171 5.67 9.40 12.56
N ALA A 172 6.75 10.19 12.69
CA ALA A 172 7.21 11.11 11.66
C ALA A 172 7.63 10.44 10.33
N SER A 173 8.05 9.16 10.36
CA SER A 173 8.37 8.41 9.14
C SER A 173 7.14 8.06 8.30
N HIS A 174 5.95 7.98 8.92
CA HIS A 174 4.71 7.57 8.26
C HIS A 174 3.74 8.72 8.01
N ASN A 175 3.95 9.88 8.62
CA ASN A 175 3.14 11.06 8.33
C ASN A 175 3.34 11.48 6.86
N GLY A 176 2.28 11.35 6.05
CA GLY A 176 2.24 11.77 4.65
C GLY A 176 2.12 13.29 4.51
N MET A 177 3.10 14.04 4.99
CA MET A 177 3.03 15.51 5.10
C MET A 177 3.42 16.28 3.83
N TRP A 178 4.09 15.61 2.90
CA TRP A 178 4.85 16.27 1.83
C TRP A 178 4.18 16.18 0.46
N ASP A 179 3.16 15.34 0.32
CA ASP A 179 2.46 15.05 -0.93
C ASP A 179 1.98 16.32 -1.63
N MET A 180 1.28 17.22 -0.92
CA MET A 180 0.79 18.47 -1.51
C MET A 180 1.92 19.43 -1.91
N SER A 181 3.06 19.42 -1.21
CA SER A 181 4.20 20.29 -1.54
C SER A 181 4.97 19.75 -2.74
N ILE A 182 5.17 18.44 -2.80
CA ILE A 182 5.95 17.75 -3.83
C ILE A 182 5.15 17.63 -5.13
N LEU A 183 3.86 17.32 -5.06
CA LEU A 183 3.05 17.10 -6.26
C LEU A 183 2.68 18.41 -6.97
N GLN A 184 2.64 19.53 -6.25
CA GLN A 184 2.37 20.85 -6.85
C GLN A 184 3.43 21.28 -7.86
N VAL A 185 4.67 20.77 -7.76
CA VAL A 185 5.72 21.11 -8.73
C VAL A 185 5.66 20.28 -10.00
N VAL A 186 4.80 19.24 -10.06
CA VAL A 186 4.67 18.35 -11.21
C VAL A 186 3.75 18.98 -12.27
N PRO A 187 4.24 19.32 -13.48
CA PRO A 187 3.43 19.99 -14.49
C PRO A 187 2.26 19.12 -14.98
N GLY A 188 1.08 19.73 -15.12
CA GLY A 188 -0.11 19.08 -15.70
C GLY A 188 -0.85 18.13 -14.75
N LEU A 189 -0.34 17.92 -13.54
CA LEU A 189 -0.98 17.09 -12.53
C LEU A 189 -2.27 17.76 -12.01
N ARG A 190 -3.35 16.98 -11.91
CA ARG A 190 -4.56 17.39 -11.18
C ARG A 190 -4.49 16.82 -9.77
N ILE A 191 -4.69 17.68 -8.79
CA ILE A 191 -4.60 17.33 -7.36
C ILE A 191 -5.96 17.61 -6.72
N ALA A 192 -6.47 16.65 -5.96
CA ALA A 192 -7.71 16.78 -5.22
C ALA A 192 -7.52 16.31 -3.77
N ALA A 193 -8.08 17.07 -2.82
CA ALA A 193 -8.20 16.72 -1.41
C ALA A 193 -9.69 16.61 -1.07
N PRO A 194 -10.32 15.43 -1.24
CA PRO A 194 -11.76 15.29 -1.03
C PRO A 194 -12.12 15.54 0.43
N ARG A 195 -13.11 16.43 0.66
CA ARG A 195 -13.57 16.79 2.01
C ARG A 195 -14.50 15.74 2.64
N ASP A 196 -15.13 14.91 1.80
CA ASP A 196 -16.13 13.92 2.18
C ASP A 196 -16.12 12.73 1.20
N ALA A 197 -16.84 11.67 1.55
CA ALA A 197 -16.91 10.43 0.78
C ALA A 197 -17.53 10.62 -0.61
N ASP A 198 -18.47 11.55 -0.76
CA ASP A 198 -19.11 11.83 -2.05
C ASP A 198 -18.14 12.52 -3.00
N GLN A 199 -17.35 13.48 -2.47
CA GLN A 199 -16.26 14.08 -3.23
C GLN A 199 -15.20 13.05 -3.60
N LEU A 200 -14.81 12.14 -2.71
CA LEU A 200 -13.84 11.08 -3.05
C LEU A 200 -14.34 10.25 -4.24
N ARG A 201 -15.61 9.80 -4.21
CA ARG A 201 -16.21 9.04 -5.31
C ARG A 201 -16.29 9.84 -6.61
N ALA A 202 -16.62 11.12 -6.52
CA ALA A 202 -16.70 11.99 -7.68
C ALA A 202 -15.33 12.22 -8.35
N GLN A 203 -14.24 12.33 -7.58
CA GLN A 203 -12.90 12.56 -8.13
C GLN A 203 -12.28 11.30 -8.79
N LEU A 204 -12.80 10.11 -8.48
CA LEU A 204 -12.33 8.85 -9.09
C LEU A 204 -13.00 8.54 -10.44
N ARG A 205 -14.01 9.33 -10.86
CA ARG A 205 -14.80 9.15 -12.08
C ARG A 205 -14.35 10.07 -13.20
#